data_AF-A0A0E0NXP0-F1
#
_entry.id   AF-A0A0E0NXP0-F1
#
_cell.length_a   1.000
_cell.length_b   1.000
_cell.length_c   1.000
_cell.angle_alpha   90.00
_cell.angle_beta   90.00
_cell.angle_gamma   90.00
#
_symmetry.space_group_name_H-M   'P 1'
#
loop_
_entity.id
_entity.type
_entity.pdbx_description
1 polymer ?
#
loop_
_entity_poly.entity_id
_entity_poly.type
_entity_poly.pdbx_seq_one_letter_code
_entity_poly.pdbx_strand_id
1 'polypeptide(L)'
;MAAAAPSSVVAGLVSGLGLARSSLTPSDGRSPSLSPLHPPWPAAPRLVCRSSGARPPRERAVAAAAAAANSPRQQQQLGEHEHEEAVAAAAMEPERSSPHEVREEIARCFDLVRRLGRGAVYLGSSRIARLLDCTTWSGAGPGFMDAATQGALEAGKPVGGFKIGKEAGEWTTSNFHPYLPSESYLTCRFFSARKHGLVDAAVRNCPTDRTAIIALPGGIGTLDELFEMMALIQLERIGSTLPVPFLLLNYDSYYSKLLDFLNDCEEWGTVAPGEVASLWKVCNGNHEALEYLAQFYNVPLAERNYCISPQLKQQATS
;
A
#
# COMPACT_ATOMS: atom_id res chain seq x y z
N MET A 1 -15.42 46.80 40.24
CA MET A 1 -14.82 48.16 40.25
C MET A 1 -13.88 48.21 39.05
N ALA A 2 -14.37 48.66 37.89
CA ALA A 2 -14.30 50.06 37.41
C ALA A 2 -12.87 50.44 37.01
N ALA A 3 -12.56 51.10 35.89
CA ALA A 3 -13.25 51.47 34.66
C ALA A 3 -12.20 52.17 33.77
N ALA A 4 -12.55 52.33 32.49
CA ALA A 4 -12.21 53.45 31.60
C ALA A 4 -10.92 53.44 30.76
N ALA A 5 -11.19 53.45 29.45
CA ALA A 5 -10.39 53.99 28.35
C ALA A 5 -10.28 55.54 28.39
N PRO A 6 -9.61 56.16 27.40
CA PRO A 6 -10.33 56.85 26.30
C PRO A 6 -9.80 56.43 24.90
N SER A 7 -10.59 56.30 23.82
CA SER A 7 -11.25 57.35 22.98
C SER A 7 -10.21 58.27 22.31
N SER A 8 -10.20 58.64 21.02
CA SER A 8 -11.16 58.63 19.89
C SER A 8 -10.48 59.49 18.76
N VAL A 9 -10.47 59.14 17.47
CA VAL A 9 -11.46 59.52 16.41
C VAL A 9 -10.85 60.38 15.26
N VAL A 10 -11.51 60.26 14.10
CA VAL A 10 -11.55 61.09 12.86
C VAL A 10 -10.69 60.59 11.69
N ALA A 11 -11.09 60.54 10.42
CA ALA A 11 -12.33 60.38 9.61
C ALA A 11 -11.98 60.80 8.17
N GLY A 12 -12.76 60.39 7.16
CA GLY A 12 -12.72 60.89 5.77
C GLY A 12 -12.45 59.78 4.74
N LEU A 13 -13.41 59.08 4.09
CA LEU A 13 -14.67 59.44 3.41
C LEU A 13 -14.45 60.05 1.99
N VAL A 14 -14.82 59.25 0.96
CA VAL A 14 -15.83 59.44 -0.13
C VAL A 14 -15.39 59.34 -1.61
N SER A 15 -16.22 58.56 -2.33
CA SER A 15 -16.76 58.74 -3.71
C SER A 15 -15.89 58.30 -4.90
N GLY A 16 -16.39 57.61 -5.93
CA GLY A 16 -17.75 57.13 -6.23
C GLY A 16 -17.91 56.73 -7.72
N LEU A 17 -18.85 55.80 -7.94
CA LEU A 17 -19.80 55.66 -9.07
C LEU A 17 -19.36 55.40 -10.52
N GLY A 18 -20.00 54.38 -11.13
CA GLY A 18 -20.15 54.22 -12.57
C GLY A 18 -20.92 52.95 -12.97
N LEU A 19 -22.27 53.01 -12.94
CA LEU A 19 -23.20 52.02 -13.50
C LEU A 19 -23.30 52.12 -15.02
N ALA A 20 -23.54 51.00 -15.71
CA ALA A 20 -24.40 50.95 -16.90
C ALA A 20 -25.17 49.62 -16.97
N ARG A 21 -26.49 49.73 -17.17
CA ARG A 21 -27.49 48.66 -17.37
C ARG A 21 -27.94 48.65 -18.83
N SER A 22 -28.26 47.47 -19.36
CA SER A 22 -29.35 47.17 -20.32
C SER A 22 -29.25 45.67 -20.66
N SER A 23 -30.28 44.84 -20.88
CA SER A 23 -31.74 44.84 -20.72
C SER A 23 -32.17 43.38 -21.06
N LEU A 24 -33.23 42.87 -20.42
CA LEU A 24 -33.84 41.53 -20.60
C LEU A 24 -34.38 41.35 -22.05
N THR A 25 -34.62 40.14 -22.62
CA THR A 25 -35.61 39.09 -22.27
C THR A 25 -35.40 37.83 -23.19
N PRO A 26 -36.26 36.77 -23.28
CA PRO A 26 -35.83 35.37 -23.03
C PRO A 26 -36.13 34.36 -24.17
N SER A 27 -35.51 33.17 -24.19
CA SER A 27 -36.20 31.91 -24.54
C SER A 27 -35.31 30.68 -24.40
N ASP A 28 -35.99 29.56 -24.17
CA ASP A 28 -35.63 28.18 -24.48
C ASP A 28 -34.73 27.40 -23.53
N GLY A 29 -35.42 26.62 -22.69
CA GLY A 29 -34.84 25.53 -21.92
C GLY A 29 -34.28 24.43 -22.81
N ARG A 30 -33.04 24.05 -22.51
CA ARG A 30 -32.51 22.71 -22.68
C ARG A 30 -31.59 22.42 -21.50
N SER A 31 -31.91 21.34 -20.79
CA SER A 31 -31.03 20.69 -19.82
C SER A 31 -29.73 20.25 -20.51
N PRO A 32 -28.54 20.50 -19.95
CA PRO A 32 -27.31 19.95 -20.51
C PRO A 32 -27.17 18.49 -20.06
N SER A 33 -27.27 17.58 -21.02
CA SER A 33 -26.83 16.19 -20.87
C SER A 33 -25.32 16.16 -20.66
N LEU A 34 -24.88 15.62 -19.52
CA LEU A 34 -23.48 15.28 -19.24
C LEU A 34 -22.97 14.32 -20.32
N SER A 35 -22.01 14.78 -21.11
CA SER A 35 -21.23 13.92 -22.02
C SER A 35 -20.02 13.38 -21.26
N PRO A 36 -19.74 12.06 -21.26
CA PRO A 36 -18.54 11.53 -20.61
C PRO A 36 -17.29 11.91 -21.42
N LEU A 37 -16.42 12.70 -20.80
CA LEU A 37 -15.09 13.06 -21.27
C LEU A 37 -14.09 11.93 -20.95
N HIS A 38 -14.14 10.79 -21.66
CA HIS A 38 -12.99 9.89 -21.78
C HIS A 38 -13.06 9.16 -23.13
N PRO A 39 -11.99 9.16 -23.95
CA PRO A 39 -11.91 8.25 -25.09
C PRO A 39 -11.81 6.80 -24.56
N PRO A 40 -12.33 5.80 -25.31
CA PRO A 40 -12.13 4.40 -24.97
C PRO A 40 -10.64 4.05 -24.96
N TRP A 41 -10.24 3.19 -24.02
CA TRP A 41 -8.89 2.64 -23.87
C TRP A 41 -8.34 2.18 -25.24
N PRO A 42 -7.10 2.54 -25.64
CA PRO A 42 -6.49 1.93 -26.82
C PRO A 42 -6.43 0.41 -26.64
N ALA A 43 -6.70 -0.33 -27.71
CA ALA A 43 -6.61 -1.78 -27.70
C ALA A 43 -5.22 -2.21 -27.19
N ALA A 44 -5.19 -3.16 -26.25
CA ALA A 44 -3.94 -3.69 -25.70
C ALA A 44 -2.97 -4.09 -26.83
N PRO A 45 -1.67 -3.72 -26.75
CA PRO A 45 -0.71 -4.18 -27.74
C PRO A 45 -0.69 -5.71 -27.74
N ARG A 46 -0.84 -6.31 -28.93
CA ARG A 46 -0.72 -7.76 -29.11
C ARG A 46 0.70 -8.16 -28.74
N LEU A 47 0.87 -8.77 -27.56
CA LEU A 47 2.09 -9.49 -27.22
C LEU A 47 2.26 -10.62 -28.25
N VAL A 48 3.18 -10.45 -29.21
CA VAL A 48 3.55 -11.52 -30.13
C VAL A 48 4.47 -12.47 -29.37
N CYS A 49 3.86 -13.43 -28.68
CA CYS A 49 4.58 -14.56 -28.12
C CYS A 49 5.06 -15.45 -29.28
N ARG A 50 6.36 -15.41 -29.59
CA ARG A 50 6.97 -16.38 -30.52
C ARG A 50 6.95 -17.75 -29.84
N SER A 51 5.96 -18.57 -30.17
CA SER A 51 5.88 -19.95 -29.73
C SER A 51 6.88 -20.81 -30.51
N SER A 52 7.94 -21.24 -29.84
CA SER A 52 8.77 -22.36 -30.28
C SER A 52 8.75 -23.44 -29.21
N GLY A 53 8.17 -24.61 -29.52
CA GLY A 53 8.33 -25.83 -28.72
C GLY A 53 7.05 -26.64 -28.56
N ALA A 54 6.92 -27.69 -29.37
CA ALA A 54 5.86 -28.69 -29.30
C ALA A 54 5.88 -29.51 -27.99
N ARG A 55 4.69 -29.88 -27.49
CA ARG A 55 4.51 -30.91 -26.44
C ARG A 55 4.11 -32.26 -27.07
N PRO A 56 4.67 -33.41 -26.64
CA PRO A 56 4.17 -34.73 -27.02
C PRO A 56 3.04 -35.21 -26.08
N PRO A 57 2.25 -36.23 -26.50
CA PRO A 57 0.99 -36.63 -25.87
C PRO A 57 1.15 -37.56 -24.65
N ARG A 58 0.09 -37.61 -23.83
CA ARG A 58 -0.06 -38.45 -22.63
C ARG A 58 -0.36 -39.91 -23.00
N GLU A 59 0.40 -40.85 -22.44
CA GLU A 59 0.02 -42.28 -22.40
C GLU A 59 -0.76 -42.63 -21.12
N ARG A 60 -1.79 -43.47 -21.31
CA ARG A 60 -2.55 -44.19 -20.29
C ARG A 60 -1.95 -45.59 -20.11
N ALA A 61 -1.84 -46.02 -18.85
CA ALA A 61 -1.73 -47.42 -18.42
C ALA A 61 -2.30 -47.47 -17.00
N VAL A 62 -2.98 -48.49 -16.45
CA VAL A 62 -3.47 -49.83 -16.81
C VAL A 62 -4.37 -50.20 -15.62
N ALA A 63 -5.52 -50.86 -15.83
CA ALA A 63 -6.03 -51.89 -14.92
C ALA A 63 -7.37 -52.42 -15.44
N ALA A 64 -7.32 -53.61 -16.03
CA ALA A 64 -8.45 -54.51 -16.14
C ALA A 64 -8.25 -55.64 -15.12
N ALA A 65 -9.25 -55.94 -14.30
CA ALA A 65 -9.55 -57.30 -13.83
C ALA A 65 -10.81 -57.32 -12.94
N ALA A 66 -11.50 -58.47 -13.00
CA ALA A 66 -12.57 -58.95 -12.12
C ALA A 66 -14.01 -58.51 -12.45
N ALA A 67 -14.59 -59.20 -13.43
CA ALA A 67 -16.02 -59.52 -13.43
C ALA A 67 -16.19 -60.93 -12.85
N ALA A 68 -16.96 -61.09 -11.77
CA ALA A 68 -17.70 -62.32 -11.49
C ALA A 68 -18.77 -62.11 -10.40
N ALA A 69 -20.02 -62.39 -10.79
CA ALA A 69 -21.14 -62.88 -9.99
C ALA A 69 -21.69 -62.03 -8.84
N ASN A 70 -22.84 -61.38 -9.07
CA ASN A 70 -23.98 -61.40 -8.14
C ASN A 70 -25.29 -60.96 -8.83
N SER A 71 -26.40 -61.55 -8.41
CA SER A 71 -27.71 -61.58 -9.10
C SER A 71 -28.47 -60.23 -9.13
N PRO A 72 -29.33 -59.97 -10.14
CA PRO A 72 -29.88 -58.63 -10.44
C PRO A 72 -30.94 -58.08 -9.48
N ARG A 73 -31.27 -58.77 -8.38
CA ARG A 73 -32.36 -58.37 -7.46
C ARG A 73 -31.88 -57.83 -6.10
N GLN A 74 -30.59 -57.91 -5.78
CA GLN A 74 -30.02 -57.29 -4.57
C GLN A 74 -29.35 -55.92 -4.83
N GLN A 75 -29.11 -55.56 -6.10
CA GLN A 75 -28.52 -54.26 -6.46
C GLN A 75 -29.52 -53.09 -6.37
N GLN A 76 -30.82 -53.36 -6.35
CA GLN A 76 -31.84 -52.30 -6.41
C GLN A 76 -32.18 -51.71 -5.03
N GLN A 77 -31.94 -52.44 -3.92
CA GLN A 77 -32.15 -51.92 -2.56
C GLN A 77 -30.86 -51.42 -1.87
N LEU A 78 -29.69 -51.87 -2.32
CA LEU A 78 -28.40 -51.33 -1.84
C LEU A 78 -28.06 -50.01 -2.54
N GLY A 79 -28.47 -49.84 -3.81
CA GLY A 79 -28.22 -48.62 -4.57
C GLY A 79 -29.00 -47.39 -4.10
N GLU A 80 -30.16 -47.54 -3.46
CA GLU A 80 -30.95 -46.40 -2.97
C GLU A 80 -30.37 -45.83 -1.66
N HIS A 81 -29.87 -46.67 -0.76
CA HIS A 81 -29.17 -46.24 0.46
C HIS A 81 -27.77 -45.70 0.16
N GLU A 82 -27.02 -46.31 -0.77
CA GLU A 82 -25.71 -45.81 -1.19
C GLU A 82 -25.82 -44.49 -1.98
N HIS A 83 -26.93 -44.23 -2.68
CA HIS A 83 -27.16 -42.92 -3.31
C HIS A 83 -27.55 -41.85 -2.30
N GLU A 84 -28.36 -42.15 -1.27
CA GLU A 84 -28.64 -41.17 -0.21
C GLU A 84 -27.40 -40.85 0.65
N GLU A 85 -26.56 -41.84 0.98
CA GLU A 85 -25.27 -41.59 1.66
C GLU A 85 -24.26 -40.87 0.76
N ALA A 86 -24.20 -41.18 -0.54
CA ALA A 86 -23.30 -40.50 -1.47
C ALA A 86 -23.76 -39.07 -1.80
N VAL A 87 -25.07 -38.80 -1.84
CA VAL A 87 -25.64 -37.46 -2.02
C VAL A 87 -25.54 -36.65 -0.72
N ALA A 88 -25.64 -37.26 0.46
CA ALA A 88 -25.36 -36.62 1.74
C ALA A 88 -23.85 -36.34 1.94
N ALA A 89 -22.97 -37.25 1.51
CA ALA A 89 -21.51 -37.06 1.53
C ALA A 89 -21.02 -36.04 0.49
N ALA A 90 -21.70 -35.93 -0.66
CA ALA A 90 -21.44 -34.89 -1.66
C ALA A 90 -22.01 -33.50 -1.27
N ALA A 91 -22.86 -33.43 -0.23
CA ALA A 91 -23.47 -32.19 0.25
C ALA A 91 -22.68 -31.48 1.37
N MET A 92 -21.54 -32.01 1.80
CA MET A 92 -20.62 -31.31 2.71
C MET A 92 -19.18 -31.45 2.24
N GLU A 93 -18.86 -30.79 1.12
CA GLU A 93 -17.49 -30.27 0.97
C GLU A 93 -17.21 -29.40 2.21
N PRO A 94 -16.15 -29.68 3.00
CA PRO A 94 -15.86 -28.90 4.19
C PRO A 94 -15.73 -27.43 3.78
N GLU A 95 -16.59 -26.58 4.35
CA GLU A 95 -16.55 -25.14 4.08
C GLU A 95 -15.12 -24.67 4.34
N ARG A 96 -14.49 -24.11 3.31
CA ARG A 96 -13.10 -23.71 3.39
C ARG A 96 -12.97 -22.64 4.48
N SER A 97 -12.41 -22.98 5.64
CA SER A 97 -12.29 -22.04 6.78
C SER A 97 -11.30 -20.89 6.51
N SER A 98 -10.39 -21.07 5.55
CA SER A 98 -9.29 -20.14 5.30
C SER A 98 -9.71 -18.68 5.05
N PRO A 99 -10.81 -18.32 4.33
CA PRO A 99 -11.21 -16.92 4.18
C PRO A 99 -11.67 -16.29 5.50
N HIS A 100 -12.33 -17.06 6.36
CA HIS A 100 -12.72 -16.59 7.69
C HIS A 100 -11.48 -16.35 8.56
N GLU A 101 -10.55 -17.31 8.61
CA GLU A 101 -9.30 -17.17 9.36
C GLU A 101 -8.44 -15.99 8.87
N VAL A 102 -8.37 -15.78 7.56
CA VAL A 102 -7.68 -14.63 6.95
C VAL A 102 -8.36 -13.32 7.37
N ARG A 103 -9.69 -13.26 7.34
CA ARG A 103 -10.46 -12.07 7.76
C ARG A 103 -10.22 -11.74 9.23
N GLU A 104 -10.25 -12.74 10.10
CA GLU A 104 -9.94 -12.55 11.52
C GLU A 104 -8.51 -12.08 11.75
N GLU A 105 -7.55 -12.60 11.00
CA GLU A 105 -6.17 -12.16 11.10
C GLU A 105 -5.96 -10.74 10.58
N ILE A 106 -6.64 -10.36 9.49
CA ILE A 106 -6.69 -8.97 9.00
C ILE A 106 -7.26 -8.05 10.07
N ALA A 107 -8.35 -8.44 10.74
CA ALA A 107 -8.94 -7.66 11.83
C ALA A 107 -7.93 -7.43 12.97
N ARG A 108 -7.20 -8.48 13.39
CA ARG A 108 -6.13 -8.35 14.39
C ARG A 108 -5.01 -7.40 13.93
N CYS A 109 -4.67 -7.42 12.64
CA CYS A 109 -3.71 -6.47 12.09
C CYS A 109 -4.20 -5.02 12.24
N PHE A 110 -5.45 -4.75 11.85
CA PHE A 110 -6.04 -3.42 11.97
C PHE A 110 -6.19 -2.96 13.42
N ASP A 111 -6.46 -3.87 14.35
CA ASP A 111 -6.50 -3.55 15.78
C ASP A 111 -5.11 -3.16 16.31
N LEU A 112 -4.06 -3.85 15.87
CA LEU A 112 -2.67 -3.47 16.19
C LEU A 112 -2.35 -2.07 15.63
N VAL A 113 -2.72 -1.78 14.37
CA VAL A 113 -2.53 -0.45 13.76
C VAL A 113 -3.29 0.63 14.51
N ARG A 114 -4.55 0.36 14.92
CA ARG A 114 -5.35 1.32 15.71
C ARG A 114 -4.71 1.63 17.06
N ARG A 115 -4.13 0.63 17.75
CA ARG A 115 -3.49 0.82 19.06
C ARG A 115 -2.18 1.59 18.97
N LEU A 116 -1.34 1.25 18.00
CA LEU A 116 -0.01 1.86 17.88
C LEU A 116 -0.01 3.14 17.05
N GLY A 117 -1.08 3.40 16.28
CA GLY A 117 -1.15 4.50 15.34
C GLY A 117 -0.51 4.16 13.99
N ARG A 118 -1.01 4.82 12.95
CA ARG A 118 -0.44 4.77 11.60
C ARG A 118 0.87 5.55 11.55
N GLY A 119 1.70 5.28 10.56
CA GLY A 119 2.97 5.97 10.45
C GLY A 119 3.80 5.57 9.25
N ALA A 120 5.12 5.64 9.42
CA ALA A 120 6.07 5.31 8.37
C ALA A 120 6.22 3.79 8.24
N VAL A 121 5.82 3.25 7.10
CA VAL A 121 6.02 1.85 6.73
C VAL A 121 7.31 1.75 5.94
N TYR A 122 8.27 1.02 6.51
CA TYR A 122 9.54 0.74 5.87
C TYR A 122 9.51 -0.65 5.27
N LEU A 123 9.68 -0.70 3.97
CA LEU A 123 10.04 -1.90 3.24
C LEU A 123 11.58 -2.03 3.29
N GLY A 124 12.16 -2.00 4.52
CA GLY A 124 13.59 -2.06 4.87
C GLY A 124 14.02 -1.15 6.06
N SER A 125 15.20 -0.49 6.01
CA SER A 125 15.82 0.36 7.07
C SER A 125 15.65 1.86 6.87
N SER A 126 15.31 2.66 7.88
CA SER A 126 15.73 4.08 7.90
C SER A 126 15.46 4.81 9.23
N ARG A 127 16.12 5.98 9.37
CA ARG A 127 16.05 6.95 10.48
C ARG A 127 14.97 8.05 10.28
N ILE A 128 13.89 7.79 9.53
CA ILE A 128 12.83 8.79 9.25
C ILE A 128 11.89 9.04 10.45
N ALA A 129 11.83 8.11 11.42
CA ALA A 129 10.91 8.13 12.55
C ALA A 129 10.90 9.46 13.33
N ARG A 130 12.06 10.12 13.47
CA ARG A 130 12.18 11.38 14.22
C ARG A 130 11.53 12.58 13.52
N LEU A 131 11.51 12.60 12.18
CA LEU A 131 10.97 13.72 11.42
C LEU A 131 9.44 13.73 11.41
N LEU A 132 8.83 12.57 11.18
CA LEU A 132 7.39 12.45 11.02
C LEU A 132 6.63 12.38 12.34
N ASP A 133 7.33 12.10 13.44
CA ASP A 133 6.72 11.91 14.76
C ASP A 133 5.59 10.87 14.75
N CYS A 134 5.87 9.71 14.15
CA CYS A 134 4.89 8.66 13.95
C CYS A 134 5.46 7.27 14.26
N THR A 135 4.58 6.28 14.27
CA THR A 135 4.95 4.88 14.49
C THR A 135 5.72 4.34 13.30
N THR A 136 6.80 3.61 13.58
CA THR A 136 7.58 2.91 12.56
C THR A 136 7.06 1.50 12.39
N TRP A 137 6.66 1.15 11.18
CA TRP A 137 6.13 -0.15 10.81
C TRP A 137 7.08 -0.90 9.89
N SER A 138 7.30 -2.19 10.14
CA SER A 138 8.10 -3.06 9.27
C SER A 138 7.60 -4.51 9.29
N GLY A 139 8.26 -5.39 8.53
CA GLY A 139 8.05 -6.84 8.64
C GLY A 139 8.60 -7.48 9.92
N ALA A 140 9.31 -6.71 10.77
CA ALA A 140 9.90 -7.19 12.04
C ALA A 140 10.78 -8.44 11.87
N GLY A 141 11.54 -8.47 10.77
CA GLY A 141 12.61 -9.44 10.51
C GLY A 141 14.01 -8.78 10.57
N PRO A 142 15.07 -9.54 10.27
CA PRO A 142 16.45 -9.08 10.40
C PRO A 142 16.85 -8.06 9.33
N GLY A 143 18.11 -7.59 9.41
CA GLY A 143 18.73 -6.75 8.40
C GLY A 143 18.14 -5.34 8.39
N PHE A 144 17.64 -4.91 7.24
CA PHE A 144 17.14 -3.56 7.09
C PHE A 144 15.88 -3.27 7.93
N MET A 145 14.95 -4.24 8.07
CA MET A 145 13.77 -4.08 8.93
C MET A 145 14.15 -3.89 10.41
N ASP A 146 15.15 -4.63 10.89
CA ASP A 146 15.71 -4.49 12.23
C ASP A 146 16.34 -3.10 12.43
N ALA A 147 17.07 -2.61 11.43
CA ALA A 147 17.67 -1.28 11.50
C ALA A 147 16.63 -0.12 11.54
N ALA A 148 15.48 -0.25 10.86
CA ALA A 148 14.37 0.70 11.02
C ALA A 148 13.79 0.65 12.44
N THR A 149 13.60 -0.56 12.96
CA THR A 149 13.11 -0.78 14.32
C THR A 149 14.03 -0.14 15.35
N GLN A 150 15.33 -0.42 15.29
CA GLN A 150 16.34 0.15 16.19
C GLN A 150 16.36 1.69 16.09
N GLY A 151 16.33 2.24 14.88
CA GLY A 151 16.33 3.69 14.67
C GLY A 151 15.10 4.38 15.28
N ALA A 152 13.94 3.74 15.27
CA ALA A 152 12.73 4.25 15.91
C ALA A 152 12.80 4.18 17.44
N LEU A 153 13.32 3.07 17.99
CA LEU A 153 13.54 2.91 19.43
C LEU A 153 14.56 3.93 19.96
N GLU A 154 15.68 4.14 19.25
CA GLU A 154 16.68 5.18 19.54
C GLU A 154 16.05 6.59 19.54
N ALA A 155 15.07 6.83 18.69
CA ALA A 155 14.34 8.09 18.61
C ALA A 155 13.22 8.22 19.66
N GLY A 156 13.00 7.21 20.51
CA GLY A 156 11.91 7.16 21.48
C GLY A 156 10.52 7.13 20.83
N LYS A 157 10.40 6.55 19.64
CA LYS A 157 9.15 6.44 18.88
C LYS A 157 8.57 5.02 18.91
N PRO A 158 7.24 4.86 18.78
CA PRO A 158 6.62 3.54 18.78
C PRO A 158 7.06 2.72 17.56
N VAL A 159 7.11 1.40 17.75
CA VAL A 159 7.38 0.43 16.68
C VAL A 159 6.21 -0.55 16.56
N GLY A 160 5.78 -0.77 15.33
CA GLY A 160 4.82 -1.79 14.92
C GLY A 160 5.46 -2.82 13.98
N GLY A 161 5.04 -4.08 14.07
CA GLY A 161 5.58 -5.16 13.23
C GLY A 161 4.55 -6.16 12.74
N PHE A 162 4.66 -6.58 11.48
CA PHE A 162 3.92 -7.73 10.93
C PHE A 162 4.88 -8.81 10.44
N LYS A 163 5.15 -9.78 11.32
CA LYS A 163 5.99 -10.95 11.00
C LYS A 163 5.19 -11.95 10.18
N ILE A 164 5.88 -12.83 9.47
CA ILE A 164 5.31 -14.02 8.83
C ILE A 164 6.05 -15.24 9.35
N GLY A 165 5.35 -16.35 9.58
CA GLY A 165 5.95 -17.56 10.18
C GLY A 165 7.07 -18.21 9.34
N LYS A 166 7.17 -17.86 8.05
CA LYS A 166 8.24 -18.31 7.15
C LYS A 166 8.78 -17.12 6.37
N GLU A 167 10.04 -16.78 6.61
CA GLU A 167 10.71 -15.63 6.01
C GLU A 167 12.00 -16.10 5.31
N ALA A 168 12.24 -15.62 4.08
CA ALA A 168 13.43 -16.00 3.28
C ALA A 168 13.69 -17.51 3.12
N GLY A 169 12.66 -18.35 3.24
CA GLY A 169 12.77 -19.81 3.14
C GLY A 169 13.00 -20.52 4.48
N GLU A 170 13.32 -19.78 5.55
CA GLU A 170 13.53 -20.29 6.89
C GLU A 170 12.24 -20.15 7.72
N TRP A 171 11.94 -21.19 8.49
CA TRP A 171 10.90 -21.08 9.53
C TRP A 171 11.45 -20.24 10.66
N THR A 172 10.70 -19.23 11.10
CA THR A 172 11.08 -18.51 12.32
C THR A 172 11.02 -19.50 13.47
N THR A 173 12.17 -19.82 14.08
CA THR A 173 12.29 -20.80 15.17
C THR A 173 11.44 -20.44 16.38
N SER A 174 11.06 -19.16 16.51
CA SER A 174 10.06 -18.70 17.46
C SER A 174 9.06 -17.74 16.77
N ASN A 175 7.81 -17.77 17.23
CA ASN A 175 6.81 -16.75 16.89
C ASN A 175 7.10 -15.39 17.57
N PHE A 176 8.25 -15.27 18.26
CA PHE A 176 8.60 -14.12 19.08
C PHE A 176 9.64 -13.24 18.40
N HIS A 177 9.54 -11.93 18.60
CA HIS A 177 10.60 -11.01 18.20
C HIS A 177 11.72 -11.03 19.25
N PRO A 178 13.02 -10.92 18.88
CA PRO A 178 14.12 -11.03 19.84
C PRO A 178 14.09 -10.02 21.00
N TYR A 179 13.57 -8.82 20.76
CA TYR A 179 13.58 -7.73 21.75
C TYR A 179 12.36 -6.80 21.70
N LEU A 180 11.43 -6.98 20.75
CA LEU A 180 10.21 -6.18 20.74
C LEU A 180 9.18 -6.84 21.65
N PRO A 181 8.40 -6.06 22.42
CA PRO A 181 7.41 -6.64 23.29
C PRO A 181 6.21 -7.13 22.45
N SER A 182 5.53 -8.16 22.95
CA SER A 182 4.51 -8.92 22.18
C SER A 182 3.33 -8.07 21.70
N GLU A 183 3.04 -6.96 22.36
CA GLU A 183 1.97 -6.02 22.03
C GLU A 183 2.30 -5.11 20.84
N SER A 184 3.57 -5.09 20.41
CA SER A 184 4.09 -4.23 19.33
C SER A 184 4.12 -4.92 17.96
N TYR A 185 3.90 -6.22 17.88
CA TYR A 185 3.90 -6.92 16.59
C TYR A 185 2.88 -8.07 16.56
N LEU A 186 2.52 -8.50 15.36
CA LEU A 186 1.72 -9.69 15.12
C LEU A 186 2.50 -10.64 14.20
N THR A 187 2.53 -11.92 14.55
CA THR A 187 3.05 -12.98 13.68
C THR A 187 1.89 -13.54 12.88
N CYS A 188 1.77 -13.11 11.63
CA CYS A 188 0.73 -13.55 10.71
C CYS A 188 1.00 -14.98 10.24
N ARG A 189 -0.08 -15.75 10.10
CA ARG A 189 -0.08 -17.04 9.40
C ARG A 189 -0.26 -16.83 7.89
N PHE A 190 -1.07 -15.86 7.52
CA PHE A 190 -1.44 -15.59 6.14
C PHE A 190 -0.69 -14.37 5.61
N PHE A 191 -0.01 -14.56 4.48
CA PHE A 191 0.74 -13.50 3.82
C PHE A 191 -0.16 -12.33 3.39
N SER A 192 -1.40 -12.62 2.97
CA SER A 192 -2.41 -11.60 2.66
C SER A 192 -2.77 -10.73 3.86
N ALA A 193 -2.88 -11.32 5.07
CA ALA A 193 -3.20 -10.56 6.27
C ALA A 193 -2.05 -9.61 6.64
N ARG A 194 -0.81 -10.10 6.58
CA ARG A 194 0.41 -9.28 6.76
C ARG A 194 0.42 -8.07 5.82
N LYS A 195 0.12 -8.30 4.55
CA LYS A 195 0.04 -7.25 3.52
C LYS A 195 -1.00 -6.18 3.84
N HIS A 196 -2.22 -6.59 4.19
CA HIS A 196 -3.27 -5.66 4.58
C HIS A 196 -2.88 -4.83 5.81
N GLY A 197 -2.22 -5.45 6.80
CA GLY A 197 -1.69 -4.74 7.96
C GLY A 197 -0.70 -3.63 7.59
N LEU A 198 0.25 -3.92 6.69
CA LEU A 198 1.23 -2.93 6.22
C LEU A 198 0.57 -1.79 5.42
N VAL A 199 -0.39 -2.11 4.55
CA VAL A 199 -1.16 -1.09 3.83
C VAL A 199 -1.92 -0.20 4.80
N ASP A 200 -2.62 -0.78 5.78
CA ASP A 200 -3.37 -0.02 6.77
C ASP A 200 -2.45 0.87 7.61
N ALA A 201 -1.26 0.38 7.99
CA ALA A 201 -0.29 1.18 8.73
C ALA A 201 0.18 2.45 7.99
N ALA A 202 0.20 2.45 6.65
CA ALA A 202 0.66 3.57 5.82
C ALA A 202 -0.44 4.60 5.46
N VAL A 203 -1.71 4.20 5.43
CA VAL A 203 -2.80 5.06 4.92
C VAL A 203 -2.99 6.30 5.80
N ARG A 204 -3.34 7.43 5.17
CA ARG A 204 -3.74 8.66 5.85
C ARG A 204 -5.25 8.74 5.91
N ASN A 205 -5.79 8.93 7.11
CA ASN A 205 -7.22 9.10 7.34
C ASN A 205 -7.60 10.56 7.59
N CYS A 206 -6.66 11.39 8.03
CA CYS A 206 -6.88 12.82 8.23
C CYS A 206 -5.68 13.67 7.74
N PRO A 207 -5.89 14.96 7.44
CA PRO A 207 -4.82 15.83 6.93
C PRO A 207 -3.62 15.96 7.86
N THR A 208 -3.81 15.79 9.17
CA THR A 208 -2.76 15.86 10.19
C THR A 208 -1.92 14.58 10.28
N ASP A 209 -2.35 13.47 9.66
CA ASP A 209 -1.57 12.24 9.64
C ASP A 209 -0.27 12.43 8.85
N ARG A 210 0.85 12.06 9.47
CA ARG A 210 2.19 12.05 8.88
C ARG A 210 2.68 10.61 8.70
N THR A 211 2.30 9.99 7.59
CA THR A 211 2.68 8.63 7.23
C THR A 211 3.61 8.64 6.02
N ALA A 212 4.28 7.53 5.74
CA ALA A 212 5.07 7.40 4.52
C ALA A 212 5.25 5.93 4.19
N ILE A 213 5.44 5.63 2.91
CA ILE A 213 5.92 4.32 2.47
C ILE A 213 7.35 4.52 1.99
N ILE A 214 8.28 3.73 2.50
CA ILE A 214 9.70 3.87 2.19
C ILE A 214 10.23 2.51 1.74
N ALA A 215 10.46 2.36 0.44
CA ALA A 215 11.09 1.18 -0.14
C ALA A 215 12.60 1.30 -0.12
N LEU A 216 13.25 0.30 0.46
CA LEU A 216 14.70 0.22 0.59
C LEU A 216 15.26 -0.97 -0.18
N PRO A 217 16.56 -0.97 -0.52
CA PRO A 217 17.18 -2.07 -1.25
C PRO A 217 16.84 -3.41 -0.62
N GLY A 218 16.19 -4.27 -1.40
CA GLY A 218 15.62 -5.52 -0.92
C GLY A 218 15.36 -6.50 -2.05
N GLY A 219 15.03 -7.73 -1.67
CA GLY A 219 14.78 -8.83 -2.60
C GLY A 219 13.33 -8.90 -3.06
N ILE A 220 12.90 -10.11 -3.48
CA ILE A 220 11.56 -10.36 -4.02
C ILE A 220 10.43 -9.95 -3.07
N GLY A 221 10.58 -10.16 -1.76
CA GLY A 221 9.55 -9.74 -0.79
C GLY A 221 9.34 -8.22 -0.78
N THR A 222 10.43 -7.46 -0.82
CA THR A 222 10.37 -6.00 -0.91
C THR A 222 9.80 -5.55 -2.26
N LEU A 223 10.16 -6.21 -3.36
CA LEU A 223 9.61 -5.90 -4.68
C LEU A 223 8.10 -6.19 -4.77
N ASP A 224 7.64 -7.28 -4.15
CA ASP A 224 6.21 -7.61 -4.06
C ASP A 224 5.42 -6.53 -3.31
N GLU A 225 5.90 -6.11 -2.14
CA GLU A 225 5.28 -5.02 -1.37
C GLU A 225 5.38 -3.66 -2.11
N LEU A 226 6.49 -3.39 -2.80
CA LEU A 226 6.70 -2.19 -3.59
C LEU A 226 5.69 -2.08 -4.74
N PHE A 227 5.53 -3.14 -5.55
CA PHE A 227 4.58 -3.14 -6.67
C PHE A 227 3.13 -3.16 -6.20
N GLU A 228 2.83 -3.78 -5.06
CA GLU A 228 1.50 -3.72 -4.46
C GLU A 228 1.12 -2.29 -4.06
N MET A 229 2.05 -1.55 -3.43
CA MET A 229 1.82 -0.14 -3.08
C MET A 229 1.67 0.74 -4.33
N MET A 230 2.48 0.54 -5.36
CA MET A 230 2.32 1.24 -6.65
C MET A 230 0.92 1.02 -7.22
N ALA A 231 0.47 -0.23 -7.29
CA ALA A 231 -0.85 -0.57 -7.82
C ALA A 231 -1.99 0.03 -6.98
N LEU A 232 -1.88 0.04 -5.64
CA LEU A 232 -2.89 0.62 -4.77
C LEU A 232 -2.99 2.15 -4.91
N ILE A 233 -1.86 2.84 -5.12
CA ILE A 233 -1.83 4.29 -5.38
C ILE A 233 -2.39 4.58 -6.79
N GLN A 234 -1.94 3.84 -7.80
CA GLN A 234 -2.40 3.94 -9.18
C GLN A 234 -3.92 3.76 -9.30
N LEU A 235 -4.48 2.80 -8.56
CA LEU A 235 -5.91 2.50 -8.53
C LEU A 235 -6.69 3.40 -7.56
N GLU A 236 -6.06 4.41 -6.96
CA GLU A 236 -6.69 5.34 -6.02
C GLU A 236 -7.32 4.65 -4.80
N ARG A 237 -6.88 3.43 -4.47
CA ARG A 237 -7.31 2.67 -3.30
C ARG A 237 -6.71 3.21 -2.01
N ILE A 238 -5.51 3.79 -2.12
CA ILE A 238 -4.86 4.62 -1.11
C ILE A 238 -4.43 5.92 -1.77
N GLY A 239 -4.38 7.02 -1.02
CA GLY A 239 -3.85 8.28 -1.55
C GLY A 239 -4.83 9.16 -2.34
N SER A 240 -6.04 8.70 -2.63
CA SER A 240 -7.01 9.41 -3.48
C SER A 240 -7.49 10.74 -2.90
N THR A 241 -7.95 10.74 -1.64
CA THR A 241 -8.33 11.97 -0.93
C THR A 241 -7.13 12.60 -0.23
N LEU A 242 -6.26 11.79 0.37
CA LEU A 242 -5.11 12.21 1.16
C LEU A 242 -3.86 11.49 0.62
N PRO A 243 -3.03 12.16 -0.18
CA PRO A 243 -1.86 11.54 -0.80
C PRO A 243 -0.93 10.93 0.25
N VAL A 244 -0.43 9.71 0.01
CA VAL A 244 0.55 9.05 0.87
C VAL A 244 1.91 9.15 0.17
N PRO A 245 2.93 9.77 0.79
CA PRO A 245 4.23 9.89 0.15
C PRO A 245 4.89 8.51 0.07
N PHE A 246 5.20 8.07 -1.15
CA PHE A 246 5.90 6.82 -1.43
C PHE A 246 7.31 7.13 -1.95
N LEU A 247 8.33 6.64 -1.25
CA LEU A 247 9.74 6.90 -1.54
C LEU A 247 10.44 5.61 -1.93
N LEU A 248 11.24 5.65 -3.01
CA LEU A 248 12.14 4.58 -3.42
C LEU A 248 13.59 5.01 -3.13
N LEU A 249 14.25 4.37 -2.17
CA LEU A 249 15.64 4.67 -1.82
C LEU A 249 16.60 3.90 -2.73
N ASN A 250 17.12 4.58 -3.74
CA ASN A 250 18.05 4.08 -4.74
C ASN A 250 19.51 4.22 -4.29
N TYR A 251 19.85 3.65 -3.13
CA TYR A 251 21.22 3.64 -2.64
C TYR A 251 22.15 2.94 -3.62
N ASP A 252 23.30 3.55 -3.90
CA ASP A 252 24.33 3.00 -4.78
C ASP A 252 23.79 2.48 -6.12
N SER A 253 22.75 3.14 -6.65
CA SER A 253 22.08 2.76 -7.89
C SER A 253 21.46 1.35 -7.88
N TYR A 254 21.11 0.83 -6.71
CA TYR A 254 20.53 -0.52 -6.54
C TYR A 254 19.31 -0.77 -7.45
N TYR A 255 18.40 0.21 -7.56
CA TYR A 255 17.19 0.13 -8.35
C TYR A 255 17.35 0.65 -9.78
N SER A 256 18.53 1.10 -10.22
CA SER A 256 18.69 1.68 -11.56
C SER A 256 18.24 0.74 -12.67
N LYS A 257 18.58 -0.56 -12.61
CA LYS A 257 18.10 -1.54 -13.60
C LYS A 257 16.59 -1.77 -13.57
N LEU A 258 15.97 -1.65 -12.39
CA LEU A 258 14.52 -1.74 -12.26
C LEU A 258 13.85 -0.53 -12.90
N LEU A 259 14.40 0.66 -12.66
CA LEU A 259 13.92 1.91 -13.24
C LEU A 259 14.07 1.90 -14.78
N ASP A 260 15.21 1.42 -15.29
CA ASP A 260 15.42 1.23 -16.73
C ASP A 260 14.37 0.27 -17.32
N PHE A 261 14.10 -0.85 -16.65
CA PHE A 261 13.06 -1.79 -17.07
C PHE A 261 11.64 -1.17 -17.07
N LEU A 262 11.32 -0.29 -16.11
CA LEU A 262 10.04 0.42 -16.09
C LEU A 262 9.95 1.45 -17.22
N ASN A 263 11.07 2.08 -17.61
CA ASN A 263 11.13 2.93 -18.79
C ASN A 263 10.90 2.11 -20.07
N ASP A 264 11.52 0.93 -20.20
CA ASP A 264 11.25 0.02 -21.33
C ASP A 264 9.77 -0.38 -21.40
N CYS A 265 9.12 -0.60 -20.25
CA CYS A 265 7.68 -0.88 -20.18
C CYS A 265 6.82 0.29 -20.68
N GLU A 266 7.24 1.53 -20.42
CA GLU A 266 6.61 2.72 -20.99
C GLU A 266 6.75 2.74 -22.52
N GLU A 267 7.95 2.46 -23.04
CA GLU A 267 8.21 2.37 -24.49
C GLU A 267 7.41 1.25 -25.16
N TRP A 268 7.23 0.12 -24.49
CA TRP A 268 6.41 -1.01 -24.96
C TRP A 268 4.91 -0.76 -24.84
N GLY A 269 4.49 0.32 -24.17
CA GLY A 269 3.09 0.70 -23.96
C GLY A 269 2.35 -0.16 -22.94
N THR A 270 3.08 -0.83 -22.03
CA THR A 270 2.47 -1.53 -20.88
C THR A 270 2.29 -0.62 -19.67
N VAL A 271 2.99 0.50 -19.65
CA VAL A 271 2.88 1.60 -18.68
C VAL A 271 2.59 2.88 -19.45
N ALA A 272 1.68 3.75 -18.96
CA ALA A 272 1.41 5.00 -19.65
C ALA A 272 2.56 6.02 -19.43
N PRO A 273 2.80 6.93 -20.40
CA PRO A 273 3.85 7.92 -20.28
C PRO A 273 3.79 8.76 -19.00
N GLY A 274 4.88 8.73 -18.21
CA GLY A 274 4.99 9.48 -16.96
C GLY A 274 4.21 8.92 -15.77
N GLU A 275 3.53 7.78 -15.93
CA GLU A 275 2.71 7.16 -14.90
C GLU A 275 3.55 6.74 -13.69
N VAL A 276 4.62 5.97 -13.90
CA VAL A 276 5.51 5.49 -12.82
C VAL A 276 6.14 6.65 -12.05
N ALA A 277 6.57 7.71 -12.75
CA ALA A 277 7.18 8.88 -12.14
C ALA A 277 6.20 9.64 -11.21
N SER A 278 4.90 9.49 -11.43
CA SER A 278 3.86 10.11 -10.59
C SER A 278 3.54 9.33 -9.31
N LEU A 279 3.89 8.04 -9.24
CA LEU A 279 3.51 7.14 -8.14
C LEU A 279 4.45 7.23 -6.93
N TRP A 280 5.70 7.64 -7.13
CA TRP A 280 6.71 7.67 -6.06
C TRP A 280 7.75 8.76 -6.27
N LYS A 281 8.57 8.97 -5.23
CA LYS A 281 9.77 9.81 -5.27
C LYS A 281 11.00 8.93 -5.13
N VAL A 282 11.81 8.84 -6.19
CA VAL A 282 13.14 8.22 -6.12
C VAL A 282 14.08 9.16 -5.37
N CYS A 283 14.80 8.63 -4.38
CA CYS A 283 15.82 9.35 -3.62
C CYS A 283 17.12 8.56 -3.60
N ASN A 284 18.27 9.22 -3.76
CA ASN A 284 19.58 8.56 -3.71
C ASN A 284 20.18 8.54 -2.29
N GLY A 285 19.49 9.13 -1.30
CA GLY A 285 19.99 9.21 0.06
C GLY A 285 18.95 9.63 1.09
N ASN A 286 19.29 9.42 2.37
CA ASN A 286 18.46 9.83 3.52
C ASN A 286 18.12 11.32 3.52
N HIS A 287 19.08 12.18 3.16
CA HIS A 287 18.85 13.63 3.16
C HIS A 287 17.76 14.04 2.17
N GLU A 288 17.82 13.53 0.93
CA GLU A 288 16.81 13.81 -0.09
C GLU A 288 15.43 13.30 0.34
N ALA A 289 15.37 12.10 0.92
CA ALA A 289 14.12 11.53 1.43
C ALA A 289 13.50 12.37 2.56
N LEU A 290 14.32 12.79 3.53
CA LEU A 290 13.89 13.62 4.66
C LEU A 290 13.47 15.02 4.22
N GLU A 291 14.19 15.61 3.26
CA GLU A 291 13.85 16.91 2.70
C GLU A 291 12.53 16.85 1.92
N TYR A 292 12.34 15.82 1.08
CA TYR A 292 11.07 15.59 0.39
C TYR A 292 9.90 15.45 1.38
N LEU A 293 10.06 14.63 2.41
CA LEU A 293 9.02 14.45 3.44
C LEU A 293 8.73 15.73 4.21
N ALA A 294 9.76 16.51 4.55
CA ALA A 294 9.59 17.79 5.23
C ALA A 294 8.84 18.80 4.36
N GLN A 295 9.12 18.85 3.05
CA GLN A 295 8.39 19.69 2.11
C GLN A 295 6.93 19.22 1.95
N PHE A 296 6.74 17.91 1.74
CA PHE A 296 5.42 17.31 1.59
C PHE A 296 4.50 17.61 2.78
N TYR A 297 5.04 17.56 4.01
CA TYR A 297 4.31 17.84 5.24
C TYR A 297 4.41 19.28 5.74
N ASN A 298 5.04 20.19 4.99
CA ASN A 298 5.28 21.57 5.39
C ASN A 298 5.94 21.71 6.78
N VAL A 299 6.91 20.83 7.09
CA VAL A 299 7.66 20.86 8.35
C VAL A 299 8.59 22.08 8.36
N PRO A 300 8.46 22.99 9.34
CA PRO A 300 9.30 24.19 9.44
C PRO A 300 10.79 23.86 9.52
N LEU A 301 11.64 24.71 8.95
CA LEU A 301 13.11 24.54 8.99
C LEU A 301 13.66 24.37 10.41
N ALA A 302 13.07 25.06 11.40
CA ALA A 302 13.46 24.97 12.79
C ALA A 302 13.20 23.58 13.42
N GLU A 303 12.26 22.81 12.86
CA GLU A 303 11.90 21.47 13.33
C GLU A 303 12.64 20.35 12.57
N ARG A 304 13.38 20.69 11.51
CA ARG A 304 14.16 19.73 10.72
C ARG A 304 15.41 19.30 11.46
N ASN A 305 15.27 18.24 12.26
CA ASN A 305 16.30 17.69 13.14
C ASN A 305 17.26 16.69 12.45
N TYR A 306 17.46 16.83 11.14
CA TYR A 306 18.43 16.07 10.35
C TYR A 306 19.46 17.03 9.77
N CYS A 307 20.71 16.57 9.59
CA CYS A 307 21.80 17.43 9.14
C CYS A 307 21.45 18.07 7.78
N ILE A 308 21.07 19.35 7.80
CA ILE A 308 21.05 20.23 6.64
C ILE A 308 22.52 20.52 6.34
N SER A 309 23.00 20.19 5.14
CA SER A 309 24.35 20.56 4.73
C SER A 309 24.56 22.07 4.95
N PRO A 310 25.72 22.53 5.43
CA PRO A 310 25.96 23.94 5.76
C PRO A 310 25.64 24.91 4.62
N GLN A 311 25.71 24.43 3.37
CA GLN A 311 25.46 25.18 2.15
C GLN A 311 23.99 25.64 1.99
N LEU A 312 23.01 24.87 2.49
CA LEU A 312 21.59 25.21 2.39
C LEU A 312 21.12 26.17 3.51
N LYS A 313 21.81 26.20 4.65
CA LYS A 313 21.49 27.15 5.74
C LYS A 313 21.74 28.61 5.35
N GLN A 314 22.70 28.88 4.46
CA GLN A 314 23.03 30.23 4.00
C GLN A 314 22.00 30.79 3.00
N GLN A 315 21.35 29.94 2.21
CA GLN A 315 20.31 30.37 1.26
C GLN A 315 18.95 30.64 1.91
N ALA A 316 18.66 30.05 3.08
CA ALA A 316 17.41 30.27 3.81
C ALA A 316 17.45 31.44 4.82
N THR A 317 18.62 32.06 4.99
CA THR A 317 18.84 33.22 5.88
C THR A 317 19.15 34.51 5.11
N SER A 318 19.07 34.45 3.77
CA SER A 318 19.23 35.58 2.84
C SER A 318 17.89 35.93 2.21
#